data_AF-A0A2E7FZR4-F1
#
_entry.id   AF-A0A2E7FZR4-F1
#
_cell.length_a   1.000
_cell.length_b   1.000
_cell.length_c   1.000
_cell.angle_alpha   90.00
_cell.angle_beta   90.00
_cell.angle_gamma   90.00
#
_symmetry.space_group_name_H-M   'P 1'
#
loop_
_entity.id
_entity.type
_entity.pdbx_description
1 polymer ?
#
loop_
_entity_poly.entity_id
_entity_poly.type
_entity_poly.pdbx_seq_one_letter_code
_entity_poly.pdbx_strand_id
1 'polypeptide(L)'
;MKFLRSTAYAVILLLLLSPVVNAEDSDGDGFADPTSEYSVWDGADAFPNNPDIHEPVFSSGCDPPVATLDLDEPITFTCTVGNEGPVGLRVMIDVQDDIHLSNEFDAEYFDIPPSQSLELSVTMIGLSEGIATAHLRVFARSNASASHMVDLPIEVTGEQWTSVNTEGNSNSPPDVSFIGKSLDLMANWLTEKTGFTIERTHAGGLILLATIAIVGVVRITRARRIWAQNMLLKSKSDQLSEARFDELRKVKQHEHHVDDTIPDSPNFVIRKR
;
A
#
# COMPACT_ATOMS: atom_id res chain seq x y z
N MET A 1 8.40 56.68 5.10
CA MET A 1 7.14 56.20 5.73
C MET A 1 5.98 55.90 4.77
N LYS A 2 5.83 56.59 3.63
CA LYS A 2 4.75 56.28 2.66
C LYS A 2 4.90 54.92 1.96
N PHE A 3 6.13 54.49 1.68
CA PHE A 3 6.43 53.22 1.02
C PHE A 3 6.06 51.99 1.87
N LEU A 4 6.37 52.01 3.18
CA LEU A 4 5.99 50.92 4.11
C LEU A 4 4.47 50.75 4.26
N ARG A 5 3.70 51.84 4.19
CA ARG A 5 2.23 51.77 4.25
C ARG A 5 1.67 51.15 2.97
N SER A 6 2.17 51.56 1.80
CA SER A 6 1.73 51.03 0.51
C SER A 6 2.02 49.52 0.36
N THR A 7 3.18 49.05 0.82
CA THR A 7 3.53 47.62 0.78
C THR A 7 2.70 46.80 1.76
N ALA A 8 2.39 47.35 2.95
CA ALA A 8 1.52 46.67 3.92
C ALA A 8 0.09 46.48 3.39
N TYR A 9 -0.48 47.50 2.74
CA TYR A 9 -1.81 47.38 2.11
C TYR A 9 -1.81 46.39 0.94
N ALA A 10 -0.74 46.36 0.13
CA ALA A 10 -0.63 45.39 -0.97
C ALA A 10 -0.56 43.95 -0.47
N VAL A 11 0.18 43.67 0.61
CA VAL A 11 0.27 42.33 1.21
C VAL A 11 -1.04 41.90 1.85
N ILE A 12 -1.77 42.80 2.51
CA ILE A 12 -3.09 42.52 3.08
C ILE A 12 -4.11 42.24 1.96
N LEU A 13 -4.06 43.00 0.86
CA LEU A 13 -4.94 42.75 -0.29
C LEU A 13 -4.62 41.41 -0.96
N LEU A 14 -3.33 41.04 -1.05
CA LEU A 14 -2.89 39.74 -1.59
C LEU A 14 -3.30 38.57 -0.69
N LEU A 15 -3.31 38.75 0.63
CA LEU A 15 -3.82 37.78 1.61
C LEU A 15 -5.35 37.69 1.63
N LEU A 16 -6.06 38.73 1.21
CA LEU A 16 -7.53 38.70 1.05
C LEU A 16 -7.96 38.15 -0.33
N LEU A 17 -7.06 38.18 -1.31
CA LEU A 17 -7.26 37.65 -2.67
C LEU A 17 -6.72 36.24 -2.87
N SER A 18 -6.01 35.67 -1.88
CA SER A 18 -5.71 34.24 -1.89
C SER A 18 -7.03 33.49 -1.69
N PRO A 19 -7.48 32.67 -2.65
CA PRO A 19 -8.65 31.85 -2.44
C PRO A 19 -8.40 31.01 -1.20
N VAL A 20 -9.27 31.13 -0.21
CA VAL A 20 -9.41 30.10 0.81
C VAL A 20 -9.92 28.90 0.01
N VAL A 21 -9.02 27.97 -0.34
CA VAL A 21 -9.43 26.65 -0.77
C VAL A 21 -10.11 26.05 0.45
N ASN A 22 -11.43 26.29 0.57
CA ASN A 22 -12.26 25.49 1.44
C ASN A 22 -12.29 24.12 0.79
N ALA A 23 -11.61 23.18 1.41
CA ALA A 23 -11.81 21.79 1.11
C ALA A 23 -13.25 21.49 1.57
N GLU A 24 -14.13 21.19 0.61
CA GLU A 24 -15.51 20.83 0.90
C GLU A 24 -15.51 19.51 1.68
N ASP A 25 -16.35 19.40 2.69
CA ASP A 25 -16.50 18.23 3.56
C ASP A 25 -18.01 18.04 3.68
N SER A 26 -18.55 17.23 2.77
CA SER A 26 -19.99 17.16 2.49
C SER A 26 -20.78 16.46 3.59
N ASP A 27 -20.18 15.50 4.29
CA ASP A 27 -20.81 14.76 5.37
C ASP A 27 -20.36 15.19 6.78
N GLY A 28 -19.33 16.03 6.87
CA GLY A 28 -18.87 16.65 8.11
C GLY A 28 -18.05 15.70 9.00
N ASP A 29 -17.47 14.65 8.43
CA ASP A 29 -16.67 13.67 9.16
C ASP A 29 -15.23 14.16 9.45
N GLY A 30 -14.86 15.30 8.88
CA GLY A 30 -13.57 15.96 9.04
C GLY A 30 -12.55 15.62 7.96
N PHE A 31 -12.94 14.86 6.94
CA PHE A 31 -12.16 14.61 5.73
C PHE A 31 -12.75 15.39 4.56
N ALA A 32 -11.88 15.94 3.72
CA ALA A 32 -12.33 16.72 2.59
C ALA A 32 -12.67 15.85 1.39
N ASP A 33 -13.75 16.21 0.70
CA ASP A 33 -14.23 15.63 -0.54
C ASP A 33 -13.13 15.63 -1.62
N PRO A 34 -13.11 14.62 -2.49
CA PRO A 34 -12.15 14.50 -3.57
C PRO A 34 -12.40 15.57 -4.65
N THR A 35 -11.31 16.14 -5.15
CA THR A 35 -11.30 17.10 -6.27
C THR A 35 -10.34 16.63 -7.36
N SER A 36 -10.28 17.33 -8.50
CA SER A 36 -9.34 17.00 -9.58
C SER A 36 -7.86 17.11 -9.17
N GLU A 37 -7.56 17.85 -8.09
CA GLU A 37 -6.19 18.08 -7.59
C GLU A 37 -5.93 17.42 -6.23
N TYR A 38 -6.96 16.83 -5.60
CA TYR A 38 -6.88 16.20 -4.29
C TYR A 38 -7.68 14.90 -4.31
N SER A 39 -7.00 13.78 -4.49
CA SER A 39 -7.60 12.46 -4.61
C SER A 39 -7.51 11.67 -3.31
N VAL A 40 -8.14 10.48 -3.25
CA VAL A 40 -8.01 9.57 -2.10
C VAL A 40 -6.54 9.21 -1.84
N TRP A 41 -5.70 9.12 -2.89
CA TRP A 41 -4.26 8.90 -2.77
C TRP A 41 -3.55 10.00 -1.95
N ASP A 42 -4.03 11.22 -2.07
CA ASP A 42 -3.51 12.41 -1.37
C ASP A 42 -4.11 12.60 0.03
N GLY A 43 -5.15 11.82 0.35
CA GLY A 43 -5.80 11.79 1.65
C GLY A 43 -7.26 12.25 1.64
N ALA A 44 -7.85 12.49 0.48
CA ALA A 44 -9.26 12.84 0.34
C ALA A 44 -10.17 11.73 0.88
N ASP A 45 -11.41 12.12 1.17
CA ASP A 45 -12.45 11.20 1.58
C ASP A 45 -12.84 10.23 0.45
N ALA A 46 -12.82 8.93 0.76
CA ALA A 46 -13.28 7.89 -0.15
C ALA A 46 -14.82 7.76 -0.19
N PHE A 47 -15.53 8.28 0.82
CA PHE A 47 -16.99 8.24 0.92
C PHE A 47 -17.62 9.60 1.27
N PRO A 48 -17.57 10.60 0.37
CA PRO A 48 -17.95 12.01 0.63
C PRO A 48 -19.40 12.28 1.07
N ASN A 49 -20.23 11.25 1.16
CA ASN A 49 -21.64 11.37 1.53
C ASN A 49 -22.00 10.44 2.69
N ASN A 50 -21.00 9.91 3.42
CA ASN A 50 -21.20 8.94 4.48
C ASN A 50 -20.32 9.25 5.70
N PRO A 51 -20.87 9.87 6.76
CA PRO A 51 -20.09 10.37 7.88
C PRO A 51 -19.48 9.29 8.78
N ASP A 52 -19.78 8.00 8.53
CA ASP A 52 -19.31 6.88 9.34
C ASP A 52 -18.05 6.22 8.76
N ILE A 53 -17.71 6.46 7.48
CA ILE A 53 -16.57 5.83 6.79
C ILE A 53 -15.87 6.84 5.87
N HIS A 54 -14.54 6.85 5.86
CA HIS A 54 -13.75 7.68 4.93
C HIS A 54 -12.54 6.97 4.31
N GLU A 55 -12.22 5.78 4.82
CA GLU A 55 -11.14 4.96 4.27
C GLU A 55 -11.67 4.13 3.08
N PRO A 56 -10.84 3.92 2.05
CA PRO A 56 -11.23 3.09 0.91
C PRO A 56 -11.47 1.64 1.35
N VAL A 57 -12.55 1.04 0.85
CA VAL A 57 -12.93 -0.34 1.14
C VAL A 57 -12.72 -1.20 -0.10
N PHE A 58 -12.03 -2.33 0.09
CA PHE A 58 -11.70 -3.26 -0.98
C PHE A 58 -12.38 -4.61 -0.79
N SER A 59 -12.77 -5.23 -1.90
CA SER A 59 -13.00 -6.66 -1.98
C SER A 59 -11.81 -7.32 -2.67
N SER A 60 -11.42 -8.52 -2.25
CA SER A 60 -10.29 -9.20 -2.88
C SER A 60 -10.37 -10.71 -2.78
N GLY A 61 -9.79 -11.41 -3.74
CA GLY A 61 -9.60 -12.85 -3.69
C GLY A 61 -8.55 -13.30 -4.70
N CYS A 62 -7.82 -14.35 -4.37
CA CYS A 62 -6.83 -14.95 -5.25
C CYS A 62 -7.12 -16.43 -5.46
N ASP A 63 -6.87 -16.90 -6.69
CA ASP A 63 -7.02 -18.29 -7.09
C ASP A 63 -5.67 -18.81 -7.66
N PRO A 64 -5.11 -19.92 -7.15
CA PRO A 64 -5.63 -20.72 -6.04
C PRO A 64 -5.50 -20.02 -4.67
N PRO A 65 -6.39 -20.31 -3.70
CA PRO A 65 -6.33 -19.71 -2.36
C PRO A 65 -5.17 -20.24 -1.50
N VAL A 66 -4.65 -21.42 -1.84
CA VAL A 66 -3.49 -22.06 -1.22
C VAL A 66 -2.77 -22.83 -2.32
N ALA A 67 -1.44 -22.88 -2.29
CA ALA A 67 -0.65 -23.64 -3.25
C ALA A 67 0.41 -24.51 -2.59
N THR A 68 0.78 -25.58 -3.30
CA THR A 68 1.99 -26.37 -3.05
C THR A 68 2.88 -26.25 -4.28
N LEU A 69 4.18 -26.07 -4.09
CA LEU A 69 5.14 -25.71 -5.12
C LEU A 69 6.44 -26.52 -4.97
N ASP A 70 6.97 -27.05 -6.06
CA ASP A 70 8.32 -27.65 -6.04
C ASP A 70 9.41 -26.57 -6.17
N LEU A 71 10.66 -26.90 -5.83
CA LEU A 71 11.79 -25.97 -6.00
C LEU A 71 11.95 -25.58 -7.47
N ASP A 72 12.13 -24.29 -7.72
CA ASP A 72 12.21 -23.66 -9.05
C ASP A 72 10.96 -23.80 -9.92
N GLU A 73 9.85 -24.33 -9.39
CA GLU A 73 8.56 -24.32 -10.08
C GLU A 73 7.94 -22.91 -10.03
N PRO A 74 7.53 -22.32 -11.17
CA PRO A 74 6.77 -21.09 -11.17
C PRO A 74 5.27 -21.36 -11.02
N ILE A 75 4.61 -20.66 -10.09
CA ILE A 75 3.16 -20.66 -9.94
C ILE A 75 2.58 -19.28 -10.16
N THR A 76 1.42 -19.21 -10.80
CA THR A 76 0.71 -17.94 -11.04
C THR A 76 -0.61 -17.93 -10.27
N PHE A 77 -0.77 -16.90 -9.43
CA PHE A 77 -2.02 -16.57 -8.76
C PHE A 77 -2.78 -15.54 -9.59
N THR A 78 -4.06 -15.79 -9.81
CA THR A 78 -4.97 -14.80 -10.39
C THR A 78 -5.70 -14.10 -9.25
N CYS A 79 -5.36 -12.83 -9.02
CA CYS A 79 -5.88 -12.03 -7.93
C CYS A 79 -6.83 -10.96 -8.46
N THR A 80 -8.00 -10.86 -7.84
CA THR A 80 -8.99 -9.82 -8.12
C THR A 80 -9.00 -8.82 -6.96
N VAL A 81 -8.96 -7.53 -7.27
CA VAL A 81 -9.09 -6.42 -6.31
C VAL A 81 -10.22 -5.50 -6.76
N GLY A 82 -11.29 -5.43 -5.97
CA GLY A 82 -12.48 -4.60 -6.19
C GLY A 82 -12.50 -3.35 -5.33
N ASN A 83 -12.94 -2.24 -5.91
CA ASN A 83 -13.25 -1.00 -5.20
C ASN A 83 -14.73 -0.98 -4.83
N GLU A 84 -15.05 -1.08 -3.54
CA GLU A 84 -16.44 -1.04 -3.04
C GLU A 84 -16.93 0.41 -2.81
N GLY A 85 -16.05 1.39 -3.00
CA GLY A 85 -16.34 2.80 -2.77
C GLY A 85 -17.05 3.51 -3.92
N PRO A 86 -17.69 4.67 -3.64
CA PRO A 86 -18.35 5.51 -4.64
C PRO A 86 -17.38 6.38 -5.46
N VAL A 87 -16.11 6.46 -5.05
CA VAL A 87 -15.07 7.29 -5.68
C VAL A 87 -14.03 6.39 -6.35
N GLY A 88 -13.49 6.82 -7.48
CA GLY A 88 -12.42 6.10 -8.18
C GLY A 88 -11.10 6.19 -7.42
N LEU A 89 -10.36 5.08 -7.38
CA LEU A 89 -9.12 4.97 -6.61
C LEU A 89 -7.92 4.80 -7.52
N ARG A 90 -6.87 5.57 -7.27
CA ARG A 90 -5.51 5.25 -7.73
C ARG A 90 -4.82 4.46 -6.64
N VAL A 91 -4.44 3.22 -6.94
CA VAL A 91 -3.78 2.31 -6.00
C VAL A 91 -2.39 1.93 -6.51
N MET A 92 -1.45 1.72 -5.59
CA MET A 92 -0.20 1.03 -5.87
C MET A 92 -0.33 -0.39 -5.33
N ILE A 93 -0.05 -1.38 -6.16
CA ILE A 93 -0.10 -2.80 -5.79
C ILE A 93 1.31 -3.36 -5.83
N ASP A 94 1.66 -4.10 -4.80
CA ASP A 94 2.98 -4.70 -4.59
C ASP A 94 2.81 -6.08 -3.94
N VAL A 95 3.71 -7.01 -4.24
CA VAL A 95 3.72 -8.36 -3.67
C VAL A 95 4.98 -8.52 -2.84
N GLN A 96 4.80 -8.79 -1.56
CA GLN A 96 5.88 -9.12 -0.66
C GLN A 96 6.09 -10.62 -0.65
N ASP A 97 7.31 -11.05 -1.00
CA ASP A 97 7.76 -12.42 -0.83
C ASP A 97 8.16 -12.74 0.62
N ASP A 98 8.45 -14.01 0.84
CA ASP A 98 8.91 -14.57 2.10
C ASP A 98 10.23 -15.33 1.87
N ILE A 99 10.89 -15.80 2.92
CA ILE A 99 12.22 -16.41 2.89
C ILE A 99 12.36 -17.62 1.94
N HIS A 100 11.26 -18.29 1.61
CA HIS A 100 11.22 -19.48 0.77
C HIS A 100 10.75 -19.20 -0.66
N LEU A 101 10.44 -17.94 -0.99
CA LEU A 101 9.80 -17.56 -2.24
C LEU A 101 10.58 -16.42 -2.92
N SER A 102 10.50 -16.38 -4.25
CA SER A 102 10.88 -15.24 -5.07
C SER A 102 9.62 -14.66 -5.72
N ASN A 103 9.42 -13.36 -5.59
CA ASN A 103 8.37 -12.64 -6.30
C ASN A 103 8.86 -12.14 -7.66
N GLU A 104 8.13 -12.43 -8.73
CA GLU A 104 8.39 -11.92 -10.09
C GLU A 104 7.44 -10.76 -10.49
N PHE A 105 6.53 -10.37 -9.61
CA PHE A 105 5.60 -9.26 -9.82
C PHE A 105 6.25 -7.92 -9.44
N ASP A 106 6.34 -7.02 -10.43
CA ASP A 106 6.79 -5.66 -10.22
C ASP A 106 5.67 -4.77 -9.65
N ALA A 107 6.00 -3.93 -8.67
CA ALA A 107 5.03 -3.00 -8.10
C ALA A 107 4.55 -1.98 -9.15
N GLU A 108 3.23 -1.86 -9.31
CA GLU A 108 2.60 -1.03 -10.35
C GLU A 108 1.42 -0.22 -9.81
N TYR A 109 1.11 0.89 -10.50
CA TYR A 109 -0.04 1.74 -10.20
C TYR A 109 -1.22 1.38 -11.10
N PHE A 110 -2.40 1.25 -10.48
CA PHE A 110 -3.65 0.98 -11.17
C PHE A 110 -4.71 2.00 -10.78
N ASP A 111 -5.58 2.32 -11.73
CA ASP A 111 -6.75 3.15 -11.50
C ASP A 111 -7.99 2.23 -11.52
N ILE A 112 -8.65 2.10 -10.37
CA ILE A 112 -9.85 1.25 -10.17
C ILE A 112 -11.08 2.17 -10.05
N PRO A 113 -11.98 2.19 -11.06
CA PRO A 113 -13.19 3.00 -11.01
C PRO A 113 -14.12 2.60 -9.84
N PRO A 114 -15.12 3.44 -9.50
CA PRO A 114 -16.11 3.12 -8.48
C PRO A 114 -16.84 1.80 -8.77
N SER A 115 -17.00 0.95 -7.76
CA SER A 115 -17.73 -0.33 -7.86
C SER A 115 -17.24 -1.27 -8.98
N GLN A 116 -15.94 -1.20 -9.31
CA GLN A 116 -15.30 -2.05 -10.31
C GLN A 116 -14.14 -2.84 -9.72
N SER A 117 -13.74 -3.90 -10.42
CA SER A 117 -12.62 -4.76 -10.05
C SER A 117 -11.53 -4.81 -11.10
N LEU A 118 -10.31 -5.01 -10.62
CA LEU A 118 -9.10 -5.23 -11.38
C LEU A 118 -8.67 -6.69 -11.21
N GLU A 119 -8.24 -7.32 -12.29
CA GLU A 119 -7.66 -8.67 -12.30
C GLU A 119 -6.15 -8.59 -12.55
N LEU A 120 -5.37 -9.33 -11.76
CA LEU A 120 -3.91 -9.29 -11.71
C LEU A 120 -3.37 -10.71 -11.75
N SER A 121 -2.25 -10.92 -12.43
CA SER A 121 -1.52 -12.18 -12.40
C SER A 121 -0.20 -11.99 -11.64
N VAL A 122 -0.03 -12.74 -10.55
CA VAL A 122 1.15 -12.70 -9.69
C VAL A 122 1.89 -14.02 -9.82
N THR A 123 3.14 -13.98 -10.27
CA THR A 123 3.98 -15.17 -10.40
C THR A 123 4.99 -15.26 -9.27
N MET A 124 5.07 -16.43 -8.64
CA MET A 124 5.99 -16.74 -7.54
C MET A 124 6.82 -17.97 -7.89
N ILE A 125 8.04 -18.06 -7.36
CA ILE A 125 8.96 -19.19 -7.54
C ILE A 125 9.44 -19.70 -6.18
N GLY A 126 9.51 -21.02 -6.01
CA GLY A 126 10.02 -21.65 -4.79
C GLY A 126 11.55 -21.67 -4.75
N LEU A 127 12.14 -21.12 -3.69
CA LEU A 127 13.60 -21.05 -3.51
C LEU A 127 14.15 -22.11 -2.54
N SER A 128 13.39 -22.45 -1.50
CA SER A 128 13.81 -23.44 -0.49
C SER A 128 12.61 -24.08 0.18
N GLU A 129 12.78 -25.31 0.67
CA GLU A 129 11.71 -26.07 1.35
C GLU A 129 11.21 -25.35 2.60
N GLY A 130 9.89 -25.26 2.74
CA GLY A 130 9.24 -24.67 3.91
C GLY A 130 7.82 -24.17 3.64
N ILE A 131 7.17 -23.68 4.69
CA ILE A 131 5.88 -22.99 4.59
C ILE A 131 6.18 -21.50 4.55
N ALA A 132 5.68 -20.82 3.52
CA ALA A 132 5.81 -19.38 3.34
C ALA A 132 4.44 -18.72 3.12
N THR A 133 4.37 -17.42 3.41
CA THR A 133 3.17 -16.63 3.10
C THR A 133 3.59 -15.38 2.33
N ALA A 134 3.23 -15.30 1.06
CA ALA A 134 3.38 -14.08 0.29
C ALA A 134 2.21 -13.13 0.60
N HIS A 135 2.47 -11.82 0.58
CA HIS A 135 1.46 -10.81 0.88
C HIS A 135 1.24 -9.91 -0.33
N LEU A 136 0.04 -9.97 -0.92
CA LEU A 136 -0.40 -8.96 -1.88
C LEU A 136 -0.86 -7.73 -1.10
N ARG A 137 -0.21 -6.59 -1.33
CA ARG A 137 -0.43 -5.34 -0.60
C ARG A 137 -1.00 -4.29 -1.54
N VAL A 138 -2.12 -3.71 -1.14
CA VAL A 138 -2.77 -2.61 -1.87
C VAL A 138 -2.59 -1.33 -1.05
N PHE A 139 -1.99 -0.33 -1.66
CA PHE A 139 -1.84 1.00 -1.09
C PHE A 139 -2.79 1.94 -1.81
N ALA A 140 -3.78 2.47 -1.10
CA ALA A 140 -4.75 3.41 -1.63
C ALA A 140 -4.44 4.86 -1.23
N ARG A 141 -3.48 5.04 -0.33
CA ARG A 141 -3.00 6.33 0.15
C ARG A 141 -1.48 6.35 0.01
N SER A 142 -0.92 7.55 -0.18
CA SER A 142 0.54 7.78 -0.20
C SER A 142 1.24 7.56 1.16
N ASN A 143 0.52 7.00 2.14
CA ASN A 143 1.10 6.60 3.42
C ASN A 143 1.90 5.30 3.23
N ALA A 144 2.87 5.07 4.12
CA ALA A 144 3.75 3.89 4.02
C ALA A 144 3.07 2.57 4.47
N SER A 145 1.75 2.57 4.70
CA SER A 145 0.99 1.44 5.22
C SER A 145 0.03 0.93 4.17
N ALA A 146 0.00 -0.39 3.96
CA ALA A 146 -0.99 -1.02 3.08
C ALA A 146 -2.41 -0.72 3.59
N SER A 147 -3.28 -0.29 2.70
CA SER A 147 -4.70 -0.10 2.97
C SER A 147 -5.44 -1.42 3.02
N HIS A 148 -4.97 -2.41 2.26
CA HIS A 148 -5.49 -3.76 2.24
C HIS A 148 -4.38 -4.78 2.00
N MET A 149 -4.52 -5.98 2.56
CA MET A 149 -3.53 -7.05 2.44
C MET A 149 -4.25 -8.39 2.24
N VAL A 150 -3.72 -9.21 1.34
CA VAL A 150 -4.18 -10.58 1.08
C VAL A 150 -3.02 -11.54 1.29
N ASP A 151 -3.25 -12.55 2.11
CA ASP A 151 -2.27 -13.59 2.42
C ASP A 151 -2.38 -14.73 1.40
N LEU A 152 -1.25 -15.10 0.82
CA LEU A 152 -1.09 -16.20 -0.13
C LEU A 152 -0.22 -17.27 0.53
N PRO A 153 -0.83 -18.24 1.24
CA PRO A 153 -0.09 -19.33 1.85
C PRO A 153 0.40 -20.32 0.79
N ILE A 154 1.70 -20.63 0.84
CA ILE A 154 2.38 -21.50 -0.11
C ILE A 154 3.26 -22.49 0.66
N GLU A 155 3.10 -23.78 0.36
CA GLU A 155 4.00 -24.84 0.81
C GLU A 155 5.02 -25.13 -0.28
N VAL A 156 6.30 -24.86 -0.03
CA VAL A 156 7.38 -25.21 -0.94
C VAL A 156 7.92 -26.58 -0.55
N THR A 157 7.77 -27.56 -1.42
CA THR A 157 8.33 -28.91 -1.24
C THR A 157 9.83 -28.86 -1.54
N GLY A 158 10.61 -29.73 -0.89
CA GLY A 158 12.03 -29.90 -1.22
C GLY A 158 12.27 -30.70 -2.51
N GLU A 159 11.22 -31.02 -3.27
CA GLU A 159 11.35 -31.73 -4.54
C GLU A 159 11.81 -30.76 -5.62
N GLN A 160 12.81 -31.15 -6.40
CA GLN A 160 13.27 -30.34 -7.51
C GLN A 160 12.27 -30.46 -8.66
N TRP A 161 11.78 -29.33 -9.15
CA TRP A 161 10.91 -29.33 -10.32
C TRP A 161 11.65 -29.89 -11.53
N THR A 162 11.27 -31.09 -11.96
CA THR A 162 11.74 -31.64 -13.24
C THR A 162 10.83 -31.09 -14.32
N SER A 163 11.25 -29.97 -14.94
CA SER A 163 10.56 -29.42 -16.10
C SER A 163 10.19 -30.55 -17.06
N VAL A 164 8.95 -30.59 -17.55
CA VAL A 164 8.52 -31.57 -18.56
C VAL A 164 9.38 -31.37 -19.81
N ASN A 165 10.45 -32.16 -19.90
CA ASN A 165 11.33 -32.20 -21.07
C ASN A 165 10.53 -32.79 -22.22
N THR A 166 10.07 -31.92 -23.13
CA THR A 166 9.81 -32.36 -24.50
C THR A 166 11.18 -32.65 -25.11
N GLU A 167 11.38 -33.86 -25.61
CA GLU A 167 12.64 -34.35 -26.17
C GLU A 167 13.25 -33.40 -27.22
N GLY A 168 14.57 -33.21 -27.11
CA GLY A 168 15.46 -33.09 -28.27
C GLY A 168 15.71 -31.68 -28.80
N ASN A 169 16.75 -31.01 -28.29
CA ASN A 169 18.04 -30.97 -28.98
C ASN A 169 19.05 -30.22 -28.10
N SER A 170 20.23 -30.81 -27.92
CA SER A 170 21.37 -30.14 -27.29
C SER A 170 21.71 -28.88 -28.09
N ASN A 171 21.54 -27.71 -27.49
CA ASN A 171 22.38 -26.55 -27.78
C ASN A 171 22.52 -25.71 -26.50
N SER A 172 23.76 -25.29 -26.29
CA SER A 172 24.38 -24.66 -25.13
C SER A 172 23.48 -23.85 -24.18
N PRO A 173 23.78 -23.84 -22.87
CA PRO A 173 23.08 -22.97 -21.92
C PRO A 173 23.11 -21.51 -22.41
N PRO A 174 22.02 -20.73 -22.22
CA PRO A 174 21.99 -19.35 -22.66
C PRO A 174 23.12 -18.57 -21.99
N ASP A 175 23.95 -17.97 -22.82
CA ASP A 175 25.08 -17.15 -22.41
C ASP A 175 24.56 -15.86 -21.75
N VAL A 176 24.79 -15.72 -20.44
CA VAL A 176 24.50 -14.52 -19.65
C VAL A 176 25.49 -13.36 -19.92
N SER A 177 26.08 -13.29 -21.10
CA SER A 177 27.02 -12.23 -21.50
C SER A 177 26.37 -10.86 -21.77
N PHE A 178 25.05 -10.74 -21.70
CA PHE A 178 24.34 -9.46 -21.87
C PHE A 178 24.43 -8.56 -20.61
N ILE A 179 24.49 -9.14 -19.41
CA ILE A 179 24.57 -8.42 -18.14
C ILE A 179 25.97 -7.79 -17.95
N GLY A 180 27.03 -8.40 -18.52
CA GLY A 180 28.39 -7.85 -18.46
C GLY A 180 28.63 -6.66 -19.40
N LYS A 181 28.00 -6.63 -20.59
CA LYS A 181 28.29 -5.63 -21.63
C LYS A 181 27.64 -4.26 -21.40
N SER A 182 26.54 -4.19 -20.66
CA SER A 182 25.85 -2.92 -20.36
C SER A 182 26.60 -2.10 -19.30
N LEU A 183 27.25 -2.78 -18.35
CA LEU A 183 28.07 -2.17 -17.29
C LEU A 183 29.40 -1.62 -17.84
N ASP A 184 30.03 -2.32 -18.78
CA ASP A 184 31.29 -1.88 -19.42
C ASP A 184 31.11 -0.67 -20.37
N LEU A 185 29.95 -0.53 -21.00
CA LEU A 185 29.63 0.60 -21.89
C LEU A 185 29.39 1.91 -21.12
N MET A 186 28.79 1.84 -19.92
CA MET A 186 28.61 3.01 -19.05
C MET A 186 29.93 3.50 -18.43
N ALA A 187 30.83 2.57 -18.07
CA ALA A 187 32.14 2.89 -17.51
C ALA A 187 33.05 3.64 -18.51
N ASN A 188 33.01 3.25 -19.79
CA ASN A 188 33.83 3.85 -20.84
C ASN A 188 33.34 5.24 -21.27
N TRP A 189 32.02 5.45 -21.43
CA TRP A 189 31.44 6.76 -21.75
C TRP A 189 31.67 7.79 -20.64
N LEU A 190 31.59 7.32 -19.39
CA LEU A 190 31.92 8.15 -18.26
C LEU A 190 33.39 8.49 -18.20
N THR A 191 34.36 7.95 -18.96
CA THR A 191 35.81 8.27 -18.78
C THR A 191 36.38 9.38 -19.72
N GLU A 192 35.71 9.68 -20.84
CA GLU A 192 36.22 10.55 -21.92
C GLU A 192 36.07 12.12 -21.80
N LYS A 193 35.36 12.70 -20.83
CA LYS A 193 34.71 14.03 -20.96
C LYS A 193 34.91 15.04 -19.80
N THR A 194 35.70 14.79 -18.74
CA THR A 194 35.83 15.75 -17.59
C THR A 194 37.24 16.08 -17.07
N GLY A 195 38.33 15.49 -17.57
CA GLY A 195 39.68 16.08 -17.44
C GLY A 195 40.30 16.33 -16.04
N PHE A 196 39.81 15.71 -14.96
CA PHE A 196 40.53 15.55 -13.68
C PHE A 196 41.05 14.10 -13.58
N THR A 197 42.21 13.83 -12.98
CA THR A 197 42.66 12.43 -12.72
C THR A 197 42.03 11.89 -11.44
N ILE A 198 40.71 11.79 -11.50
CA ILE A 198 39.78 11.12 -10.59
C ILE A 198 38.96 10.28 -11.57
N GLU A 199 38.98 8.94 -11.48
CA GLU A 199 38.21 8.15 -12.45
C GLU A 199 36.73 8.55 -12.37
N ARG A 200 36.18 8.88 -13.53
CA ARG A 200 34.86 9.50 -13.70
C ARG A 200 33.70 8.60 -13.23
N THR A 201 33.98 7.35 -12.90
CA THR A 201 33.08 6.40 -12.21
C THR A 201 32.65 6.87 -10.81
N HIS A 202 33.35 7.82 -10.18
CA HIS A 202 33.03 8.24 -8.81
C HIS A 202 32.39 9.64 -8.69
N ALA A 203 32.57 10.55 -9.65
CA ALA A 203 32.07 11.93 -9.53
C ALA A 203 30.57 12.07 -9.87
N GLY A 204 30.09 11.33 -10.87
CA GLY A 204 28.67 11.28 -11.22
C GLY A 204 27.84 10.56 -10.16
N GLY A 205 28.38 9.46 -9.61
CA GLY A 205 27.81 8.74 -8.47
C GLY A 205 27.70 9.62 -7.23
N LEU A 206 28.71 10.45 -6.91
CA LEU A 206 28.66 11.34 -5.75
C LEU A 206 27.64 12.48 -5.88
N ILE A 207 27.45 13.04 -7.09
CA ILE A 207 26.42 14.07 -7.31
C ILE A 207 25.03 13.46 -7.29
N LEU A 208 24.85 12.29 -7.90
CA LEU A 208 23.57 11.58 -7.90
C LEU A 208 23.21 11.11 -6.47
N LEU A 209 24.16 10.56 -5.72
CA LEU A 209 24.01 10.24 -4.29
C LEU A 209 23.76 11.49 -3.43
N ALA A 210 24.41 12.62 -3.72
CA ALA A 210 24.14 13.88 -3.01
C ALA A 210 22.73 14.41 -3.33
N THR A 211 22.26 14.30 -4.57
CA THR A 211 20.89 14.70 -4.93
C THR A 211 19.83 13.76 -4.36
N ILE A 212 20.06 12.44 -4.37
CA ILE A 212 19.18 11.45 -3.71
C ILE A 212 19.19 11.68 -2.20
N ALA A 213 20.33 11.96 -1.59
CA ALA A 213 20.43 12.27 -0.16
C ALA A 213 19.70 13.57 0.19
N ILE A 214 19.83 14.63 -0.62
CA ILE A 214 19.11 15.90 -0.40
C ILE A 214 17.60 15.72 -0.60
N VAL A 215 17.16 15.05 -1.66
CA VAL A 215 15.73 14.75 -1.89
C VAL A 215 15.18 13.85 -0.79
N GLY A 216 15.95 12.84 -0.36
CA GLY A 216 15.62 11.94 0.74
C GLY A 216 15.49 12.68 2.07
N VAL A 217 16.44 13.54 2.42
CA VAL A 217 16.37 14.36 3.65
C VAL A 217 15.21 15.35 3.60
N VAL A 218 14.95 15.98 2.45
CA VAL A 218 13.78 16.89 2.29
C VAL A 218 12.46 16.12 2.38
N ARG A 219 12.36 14.94 1.77
CA ARG A 219 11.16 14.10 1.86
C ARG A 219 10.97 13.54 3.27
N ILE A 220 12.01 13.07 3.93
CA ILE A 220 11.96 12.56 5.32
C ILE A 220 11.60 13.68 6.30
N THR A 221 12.14 14.89 6.13
CA THR A 221 11.81 16.02 7.01
C THR A 221 10.39 16.53 6.79
N ARG A 222 9.91 16.58 5.54
CA ARG A 222 8.49 16.89 5.24
C ARG A 222 7.56 15.79 5.76
N ALA A 223 7.88 14.52 5.51
CA ALA A 223 7.12 13.37 6.01
C ALA A 223 7.09 13.34 7.53
N ARG A 224 8.20 13.62 8.23
CA ARG A 224 8.23 13.74 9.69
C ARG A 224 7.42 14.93 10.20
N ARG A 225 7.41 16.05 9.48
CA ARG A 225 6.62 17.24 9.87
C ARG A 225 5.12 17.02 9.68
N ILE A 226 4.72 16.39 8.57
CA ILE A 226 3.33 16.00 8.28
C ILE A 226 2.90 14.87 9.23
N TRP A 227 3.75 13.87 9.46
CA TRP A 227 3.50 12.81 10.46
C TRP A 227 3.37 13.38 11.87
N ALA A 228 4.21 14.35 12.27
CA ALA A 228 4.07 15.01 13.57
C ALA A 228 2.76 15.81 13.66
N GLN A 229 2.33 16.46 12.59
CA GLN A 229 1.03 17.14 12.52
C GLN A 229 -0.14 16.14 12.59
N ASN A 230 -0.05 15.04 11.85
CA ASN A 230 -1.09 14.00 11.78
C ASN A 230 -1.13 13.15 13.06
N MET A 231 -0.02 12.92 13.75
CA MET A 231 0.01 12.25 15.05
C MET A 231 -0.57 13.12 16.16
N LEU A 232 -0.39 14.45 16.10
CA LEU A 232 -1.05 15.37 17.02
C LEU A 232 -2.56 15.41 16.77
N LEU A 233 -3.00 15.30 15.51
CA LEU A 233 -4.41 15.21 15.15
C LEU A 233 -5.00 13.83 15.52
N LYS A 234 -4.27 12.74 15.28
CA LYS A 234 -4.65 11.38 15.68
C LYS A 234 -4.77 11.24 17.19
N SER A 235 -3.82 11.80 17.95
CA SER A 235 -3.93 11.84 19.42
C SER A 235 -5.17 12.61 19.88
N LYS A 236 -5.58 13.65 19.16
CA LYS A 236 -6.77 14.45 19.50
C LYS A 236 -8.06 13.71 19.11
N SER A 237 -8.10 13.04 17.96
CA SER A 237 -9.23 12.20 17.55
C SER A 237 -9.39 10.98 18.46
N ASP A 238 -8.29 10.33 18.84
CA ASP A 238 -8.29 9.19 19.77
C ASP A 238 -8.79 9.61 21.16
N GLN A 239 -8.42 10.81 21.64
CA GLN A 239 -8.97 11.36 22.89
C GLN A 239 -10.46 11.69 22.79
N LEU A 240 -10.93 12.19 21.64
CA LEU A 240 -12.35 12.51 21.42
C LEU A 240 -13.19 11.24 21.26
N SER A 241 -12.67 10.22 20.58
CA SER A 241 -13.34 8.92 20.43
C SER A 241 -13.39 8.19 21.77
N GLU A 242 -12.30 8.17 22.54
CA GLU A 242 -12.26 7.60 23.90
C GLU A 242 -13.25 8.32 24.84
N ALA A 243 -13.31 9.66 24.78
CA ALA A 243 -14.29 10.45 25.54
C ALA A 243 -15.75 10.13 25.13
N ARG A 244 -16.02 9.93 23.83
CA ARG A 244 -17.35 9.51 23.32
C ARG A 244 -17.70 8.09 23.78
N PHE A 245 -16.76 7.15 23.75
CA PHE A 245 -16.98 5.79 24.26
C PHE A 245 -17.18 5.77 25.78
N ASP A 246 -16.51 6.64 26.53
CA ASP A 246 -16.73 6.80 27.97
C ASP A 246 -18.10 7.40 28.30
N GLU A 247 -18.60 8.33 27.48
CA GLU A 247 -19.96 8.84 27.60
C GLU A 247 -20.99 7.73 27.35
N LEU A 248 -20.78 6.90 26.30
CA LEU A 248 -21.62 5.75 26.01
C LEU A 248 -21.59 4.68 27.13
N ARG A 249 -20.43 4.44 27.76
CA ARG A 249 -20.32 3.55 28.95
C ARG A 249 -21.09 4.09 30.15
N LYS A 250 -21.09 5.41 30.36
CA LYS A 250 -21.82 6.06 31.46
C LYS A 250 -23.34 6.07 31.23
N VAL A 251 -23.77 6.15 29.97
CA VAL A 251 -25.19 6.24 29.60
C VAL A 251 -25.90 4.86 29.59
N LYS A 252 -25.17 3.74 29.61
CA LYS A 252 -25.76 2.39 29.65
C LYS A 252 -25.22 1.57 30.82
N GLN A 253 -25.64 1.89 32.05
CA GLN A 253 -25.92 0.82 33.01
C GLN A 253 -27.13 0.06 32.47
N HIS A 254 -26.87 -1.05 31.77
CA HIS A 254 -27.90 -2.01 31.45
C HIS A 254 -28.48 -2.53 32.76
N GLU A 255 -29.71 -2.12 33.08
CA GLU A 255 -30.56 -2.92 33.96
C GLU A 255 -30.72 -4.28 33.26
N HIS A 256 -29.98 -5.27 33.76
CA HIS A 256 -30.27 -6.66 33.43
C HIS A 256 -31.64 -6.97 34.04
N HIS A 257 -32.70 -6.86 33.26
CA HIS A 257 -33.90 -7.66 33.52
C HIS A 257 -33.51 -9.11 33.27
N VAL A 258 -33.23 -9.81 34.36
CA VAL A 258 -33.15 -11.27 34.37
C VAL A 258 -34.58 -11.77 34.24
N ASP A 259 -34.99 -12.11 33.02
CA ASP A 259 -36.20 -12.90 32.80
C ASP A 259 -35.90 -14.35 33.21
N ASP A 260 -36.29 -14.71 34.44
CA ASP A 260 -36.23 -16.06 35.00
C ASP A 260 -37.29 -16.97 34.33
N THR A 261 -37.11 -17.37 33.07
CA THR A 261 -37.87 -18.49 32.50
C THR A 261 -37.10 -19.23 31.39
N ILE A 262 -36.12 -20.05 31.76
CA ILE A 262 -35.65 -21.14 30.89
C ILE A 262 -36.36 -22.42 31.33
N PRO A 263 -37.25 -23.02 30.52
CA PRO A 263 -37.85 -24.31 30.83
C PRO A 263 -36.85 -25.46 30.60
N ASP A 264 -36.80 -26.40 31.54
CA ASP A 264 -35.92 -27.57 31.52
C ASP A 264 -36.14 -28.48 30.30
N SER A 265 -35.05 -28.95 29.71
CA SER A 265 -35.04 -29.88 28.58
C SER A 265 -35.50 -31.30 28.99
N PRO A 266 -36.34 -31.98 28.18
CA PRO A 266 -36.81 -33.32 28.50
C PRO A 266 -35.72 -34.38 28.32
N ASN A 267 -35.48 -35.16 29.38
CA ASN A 267 -34.60 -36.34 29.36
C ASN A 267 -35.30 -37.52 28.68
N PHE A 268 -34.87 -37.88 27.46
CA PHE A 268 -35.25 -39.14 26.83
C PHE A 268 -34.29 -40.26 27.23
N VAL A 269 -34.78 -41.22 28.02
CA VAL A 269 -34.04 -42.45 28.34
C VAL A 269 -34.31 -43.49 27.25
N ILE A 270 -33.34 -43.72 26.38
CA ILE A 270 -33.40 -44.84 25.41
C ILE A 270 -33.12 -46.15 26.16
N ARG A 271 -34.14 -46.98 26.37
CA ARG A 271 -33.94 -48.38 26.79
C ARG A 271 -33.59 -49.23 25.57
N LYS A 272 -32.36 -49.75 25.53
CA LYS A 272 -31.97 -50.82 24.60
C LYS A 272 -32.79 -52.08 24.92
N ARG A 273 -33.35 -52.71 23.88
CA ARG A 273 -33.96 -54.04 23.94
C ARG A 273 -33.00 -55.05 23.33
#